data_AF-A0A4U9HNV4-F1
#
_entry.id   AF-A0A4U9HNV4-F1
#
_cell.length_a   1.000
_cell.length_b   1.000
_cell.length_c   1.000
_cell.angle_alpha   90.00
_cell.angle_beta   90.00
_cell.angle_gamma   90.00
#
_symmetry.space_group_name_H-M   'P 1'
#
loop_
_entity.id
_entity.type
_entity.pdbx_description
1 polymer ?
#
loop_
_entity_poly.entity_id
_entity_poly.type
_entity_poly.pdbx_seq_one_letter_code
_entity_poly.pdbx_strand_id
1 'polypeptide(L)'
;MSKIRVLSVDDSALMRQLMCEIVNSHADMEMVATAPDPLVARDLIKKFNPQVLTLDVEMPRMDGLEFLEKLMRLRPMPVVMVSSLTGKGSEITLRALELGAVDFVTKPQLGIREGMLAYSELIAEKIRTAARARLPSRTRAAAPAILSHTPLLSSEKLIAIGASTGGTEAIRQVLQPLPATSRRC
;
A
#
# COMPACT_ATOMS: atom_id res chain seq x y z
N MET A 1 15.87 15.85 13.09
CA MET A 1 15.34 15.14 11.91
C MET A 1 13.83 15.34 11.87
N SER A 2 13.24 15.51 10.69
CA SER A 2 11.78 15.62 10.54
C SER A 2 11.14 14.24 10.68
N LYS A 3 10.14 14.10 11.54
CA LYS A 3 9.38 12.85 11.73
C LYS A 3 8.48 12.56 10.52
N ILE A 4 8.26 11.27 10.24
CA ILE A 4 7.25 10.83 9.27
C ILE A 4 5.86 11.12 9.85
N ARG A 5 5.06 11.87 9.11
CA ARG A 5 3.74 12.32 9.56
C ARG A 5 2.66 11.36 9.07
N VAL A 6 2.03 10.64 9.99
CA VAL A 6 1.09 9.55 9.69
C VAL A 6 -0.33 9.94 10.06
N LEU A 7 -1.31 9.60 9.22
CA LEU A 7 -2.73 9.67 9.55
C LEU A 7 -3.36 8.29 9.40
N SER A 8 -4.14 7.86 10.38
CA SER A 8 -4.85 6.56 10.32
C SER A 8 -6.34 6.73 10.12
N VAL A 9 -6.93 5.93 9.24
CA VAL A 9 -8.38 5.85 8.99
C VAL A 9 -8.84 4.44 9.32
N ASP A 10 -9.65 4.31 10.37
CA ASP A 10 -10.19 3.04 10.84
C ASP A 10 -11.48 3.32 11.64
N ASP A 11 -12.53 2.52 11.46
CA ASP A 11 -13.82 2.74 12.11
C ASP A 11 -13.80 2.33 13.61
N SER A 12 -12.93 1.40 13.97
CA SER A 12 -12.73 0.94 15.34
C SER A 12 -11.94 1.94 16.17
N ALA A 13 -12.58 2.48 17.22
CA ALA A 13 -11.93 3.39 18.17
C ALA A 13 -10.71 2.74 18.84
N LEU A 14 -10.81 1.45 19.15
CA LEU A 14 -9.71 0.67 19.73
C LEU A 14 -8.53 0.59 18.77
N MET A 15 -8.78 0.30 17.49
CA MET A 15 -7.71 0.20 16.49
C MET A 15 -7.05 1.57 16.25
N ARG A 16 -7.83 2.67 16.23
CA ARG A 16 -7.24 4.01 16.16
C ARG A 16 -6.32 4.32 17.33
N GLN A 17 -6.72 3.99 18.56
CA GLN A 17 -5.88 4.19 19.74
C GLN A 17 -4.60 3.33 19.66
N LEU A 18 -4.74 2.07 19.26
CA LEU A 18 -3.60 1.18 19.08
C LEU A 18 -2.62 1.70 18.03
N MET A 19 -3.13 2.14 16.87
CA MET A 19 -2.30 2.71 15.81
C MET A 19 -1.59 3.98 16.28
N CYS A 20 -2.25 4.83 17.08
CA CYS A 20 -1.59 5.97 17.72
C CYS A 20 -0.43 5.54 18.61
N GLU A 21 -0.64 4.55 19.48
CA GLU A 21 0.39 4.04 20.39
C GLU A 21 1.57 3.44 19.63
N ILE A 22 1.30 2.59 18.65
CA ILE A 22 2.32 1.97 17.78
C ILE A 22 3.14 3.06 17.11
N VAL A 23 2.52 3.95 16.35
CA VAL A 23 3.25 4.98 15.59
C VAL A 23 4.03 5.90 16.54
N ASN A 24 3.43 6.36 17.63
CA ASN A 24 4.12 7.29 18.55
C ASN A 24 5.20 6.63 19.42
N SER A 25 5.23 5.30 19.52
CA SER A 25 6.33 4.58 20.19
C SER A 25 7.65 4.64 19.39
N HIS A 26 7.58 4.92 18.09
CA HIS A 26 8.75 5.02 17.21
C HIS A 26 9.21 6.48 17.09
N ALA A 27 10.49 6.74 17.37
CA ALA A 27 11.02 8.11 17.44
C ALA A 27 11.05 8.84 16.08
N ASP A 28 11.04 8.10 14.98
CA ASP A 28 11.15 8.61 13.61
C ASP A 28 9.80 8.97 12.96
N MET A 29 8.68 8.74 13.64
CA MET A 29 7.34 9.02 13.13
C MET A 29 6.42 9.63 14.19
N GLU A 30 5.29 10.18 13.74
CA GLU A 30 4.26 10.75 14.61
C GLU A 30 2.86 10.55 13.99
N MET A 31 1.89 10.22 14.83
CA MET A 31 0.48 10.18 14.43
C MET A 31 -0.10 11.60 14.51
N VAL A 32 -0.32 12.23 13.35
CA VAL A 32 -0.81 13.63 13.31
C VAL A 32 -2.32 13.74 13.49
N ALA A 33 -3.06 12.70 13.10
CA ALA A 33 -4.50 12.61 13.30
C ALA A 33 -5.01 11.17 13.08
N THR A 34 -6.20 10.89 13.56
CA THR A 34 -6.95 9.67 13.21
C THR A 34 -8.37 10.01 12.79
N ALA A 35 -8.90 9.31 11.80
CA ALA A 35 -10.25 9.50 11.29
C ALA A 35 -11.09 8.23 11.49
N PRO A 36 -12.35 8.35 11.96
CA PRO A 36 -13.28 7.23 12.05
C PRO A 36 -13.97 6.89 10.72
N ASP A 37 -13.92 7.79 9.74
CA ASP A 37 -14.61 7.63 8.47
C ASP A 37 -13.93 8.41 7.32
N PRO A 38 -14.22 8.06 6.04
CA PRO A 38 -13.64 8.71 4.87
C PRO A 38 -13.91 10.22 4.75
N LEU A 39 -15.04 10.73 5.25
CA LEU A 39 -15.38 12.15 5.12
C LEU A 39 -14.48 12.99 6.04
N VAL A 40 -14.38 12.59 7.31
CA VAL A 40 -13.46 13.19 8.29
C VAL A 40 -12.01 13.03 7.82
N ALA A 41 -11.65 11.87 7.25
CA ALA A 41 -10.31 11.63 6.72
C ALA A 41 -9.91 12.68 5.67
N ARG A 42 -10.82 13.06 4.75
CA ARG A 42 -10.51 14.07 3.72
C ARG A 42 -10.16 15.43 4.31
N ASP A 43 -10.89 15.86 5.33
CA ASP A 43 -10.66 17.16 5.96
C ASP A 43 -9.37 17.16 6.76
N LEU A 44 -9.09 16.07 7.48
CA LEU A 44 -7.84 15.91 8.23
C LEU A 44 -6.63 15.79 7.30
N ILE A 45 -6.74 15.11 6.15
CA ILE A 45 -5.66 15.05 5.15
C ILE A 45 -5.31 16.45 4.64
N LYS A 46 -6.31 17.29 4.36
CA LYS A 46 -6.08 18.69 3.92
C LYS A 46 -5.45 19.53 5.03
N LYS A 47 -5.97 19.41 6.25
CA LYS A 47 -5.52 20.21 7.41
C LYS A 47 -4.11 19.84 7.84
N PHE A 48 -3.83 18.55 7.94
CA PHE A 48 -2.57 18.06 8.49
C PHE A 48 -1.54 17.74 7.43
N ASN A 49 -1.88 17.56 6.15
CA ASN A 49 -0.90 17.24 5.10
C ASN A 49 0.04 16.07 5.49
N PRO A 50 -0.49 14.88 5.83
CA PRO A 50 0.32 13.72 6.22
C PRO A 50 1.18 13.22 5.06
N GLN A 51 2.28 12.55 5.40
CA GLN A 51 3.19 11.90 4.46
C GLN A 51 2.77 10.46 4.16
N VAL A 52 2.16 9.77 5.12
CA VAL A 52 1.67 8.40 4.97
C VAL A 52 0.26 8.30 5.52
N LEU A 53 -0.61 7.59 4.80
CA LEU A 53 -1.95 7.24 5.25
C LEU A 53 -2.00 5.74 5.57
N THR A 54 -2.48 5.36 6.74
CA THR A 54 -2.91 3.98 7.01
C THR A 54 -4.43 3.92 6.85
N LEU A 55 -4.91 2.97 6.05
CA LEU A 55 -6.32 2.90 5.66
C LEU A 55 -6.88 1.50 5.90
N ASP A 56 -7.93 1.43 6.70
CA ASP A 56 -8.71 0.20 6.83
C ASP A 56 -9.51 -0.10 5.56
N VAL A 57 -9.59 -1.38 5.21
CA VAL A 57 -10.43 -1.85 4.10
C VAL A 57 -11.91 -1.88 4.54
N GLU A 58 -12.17 -2.41 5.74
CA GLU A 58 -13.53 -2.69 6.19
C GLU A 58 -14.10 -1.50 6.96
N MET A 59 -14.82 -0.61 6.28
CA MET A 59 -15.49 0.52 6.92
C MET A 59 -17.01 0.53 6.66
N PRO A 60 -17.83 0.90 7.66
CA PRO A 60 -19.25 1.05 7.48
C PRO A 60 -19.55 2.26 6.57
N ARG A 61 -20.48 2.08 5.63
CA ARG A 61 -20.99 3.06 4.64
C ARG A 61 -20.16 3.24 3.36
N MET A 62 -18.85 3.12 3.40
CA MET A 62 -17.99 3.24 2.21
C MET A 62 -16.80 2.28 2.32
N ASP A 63 -16.61 1.48 1.29
CA ASP A 63 -15.46 0.57 1.16
C ASP A 63 -14.15 1.38 1.12
N GLY A 64 -13.14 0.95 1.88
CA GLY A 64 -11.81 1.56 1.88
C GLY A 64 -11.18 1.60 0.48
N LEU A 65 -11.50 0.63 -0.40
CA LEU A 65 -11.05 0.66 -1.80
C LEU A 65 -11.64 1.82 -2.60
N GLU A 66 -12.93 2.12 -2.44
CA GLU A 66 -13.54 3.28 -3.11
C GLU A 66 -12.94 4.59 -2.63
N PHE A 67 -12.65 4.67 -1.33
CA PHE A 67 -12.00 5.84 -0.76
C PHE A 67 -10.58 6.00 -1.33
N LEU A 68 -9.81 4.92 -1.40
CA LEU A 68 -8.48 4.90 -2.00
C LEU A 68 -8.52 5.37 -3.45
N GLU A 69 -9.44 4.87 -4.28
CA GLU A 69 -9.57 5.29 -5.68
C GLU A 69 -9.83 6.80 -5.80
N LYS A 70 -10.79 7.32 -5.02
CA LYS A 70 -11.13 8.75 -5.01
C LYS A 70 -9.95 9.60 -4.50
N LEU A 71 -9.25 9.14 -3.46
CA LEU A 71 -8.06 9.78 -2.90
C LEU A 71 -6.94 9.84 -3.94
N MET A 72 -6.56 8.71 -4.54
CA MET A 72 -5.49 8.63 -5.52
C MET A 72 -5.79 9.43 -6.79
N ARG A 73 -7.08 9.63 -7.13
CA ARG A 73 -7.47 10.51 -8.24
C ARG A 73 -7.30 11.99 -7.94
N LEU A 74 -7.66 12.42 -6.72
CA LEU A 74 -7.70 13.85 -6.35
C LEU A 74 -6.38 14.34 -5.75
N ARG A 75 -5.71 13.49 -4.97
CA ARG A 75 -4.50 13.80 -4.22
C ARG A 75 -3.71 12.51 -3.94
N PRO A 76 -2.95 12.01 -4.91
CA PRO A 76 -2.09 10.84 -4.72
C PRO A 76 -1.16 11.05 -3.52
N MET A 77 -1.18 10.09 -2.59
CA MET A 77 -0.27 10.06 -1.44
C MET A 77 0.03 8.61 -1.04
N PRO A 78 1.14 8.33 -0.33
CA PRO A 78 1.47 6.97 0.09
C PRO A 78 0.39 6.42 1.03
N VAL A 79 -0.21 5.29 0.65
CA VAL A 79 -1.21 4.58 1.46
C VAL A 79 -0.73 3.17 1.77
N VAL A 80 -0.79 2.81 3.06
CA VAL A 80 -0.63 1.44 3.55
C VAL A 80 -2.00 0.92 3.95
N MET A 81 -2.45 -0.15 3.30
CA MET A 81 -3.72 -0.78 3.62
C MET A 81 -3.57 -1.65 4.87
N VAL A 82 -4.57 -1.64 5.74
CA VAL A 82 -4.63 -2.46 6.95
C VAL A 82 -5.94 -3.24 6.92
N SER A 83 -5.94 -4.56 7.13
CA SER A 83 -7.18 -5.36 7.08
C SER A 83 -7.11 -6.65 7.88
N SER A 84 -8.27 -7.12 8.33
CA SER A 84 -8.50 -8.34 9.12
C SER A 84 -8.45 -9.65 8.29
N LEU A 85 -8.53 -9.58 6.97
CA LEU A 85 -8.82 -10.75 6.14
C LEU A 85 -7.59 -11.62 5.83
N THR A 86 -7.51 -12.78 6.47
CA THR A 86 -6.62 -13.88 6.06
C THR A 86 -7.29 -14.73 4.98
N GLY A 87 -6.71 -14.80 3.77
CA GLY A 87 -7.08 -15.77 2.72
C GLY A 87 -8.04 -15.27 1.63
N LYS A 88 -9.18 -14.63 1.98
CA LYS A 88 -10.08 -13.99 0.98
C LYS A 88 -9.63 -12.59 0.55
N GLY A 89 -8.63 -12.03 1.23
CA GLY A 89 -8.09 -10.70 0.98
C GLY A 89 -7.18 -10.59 -0.24
N SER A 90 -6.86 -11.68 -0.98
CA SER A 90 -5.89 -11.57 -2.08
C SER A 90 -6.38 -10.68 -3.23
N GLU A 91 -7.65 -10.80 -3.63
CA GLU A 91 -8.23 -9.95 -4.68
C GLU A 91 -8.31 -8.48 -4.23
N ILE A 92 -8.70 -8.25 -2.98
CA ILE A 92 -8.77 -6.91 -2.38
C ILE A 92 -7.38 -6.29 -2.29
N THR A 93 -6.38 -7.04 -1.84
CA THR A 93 -4.99 -6.58 -1.75
C THR A 93 -4.43 -6.28 -3.13
N LEU A 94 -4.63 -7.16 -4.11
CA LEU A 94 -4.22 -6.91 -5.49
C LEU A 94 -4.90 -5.66 -6.04
N ARG A 95 -6.21 -5.51 -5.81
CA ARG A 95 -6.96 -4.34 -6.26
C ARG A 95 -6.47 -3.06 -5.60
N ALA A 96 -6.15 -3.08 -4.32
CA ALA A 96 -5.59 -1.93 -3.62
C ALA A 96 -4.23 -1.53 -4.22
N LEU A 97 -3.36 -2.49 -4.51
CA LEU A 97 -2.07 -2.24 -5.14
C LEU A 97 -2.25 -1.66 -6.56
N GLU A 98 -3.20 -2.18 -7.35
CA GLU A 98 -3.56 -1.62 -8.67
C GLU A 98 -4.07 -0.17 -8.59
N LEU A 99 -4.83 0.15 -7.54
CA LEU A 99 -5.33 1.51 -7.28
C LEU A 99 -4.24 2.45 -6.77
N GLY A 100 -3.04 1.93 -6.46
CA GLY A 100 -1.86 2.68 -6.09
C GLY A 100 -1.56 2.70 -4.59
N ALA A 101 -2.11 1.77 -3.81
CA ALA A 101 -1.59 1.49 -2.47
C ALA A 101 -0.13 1.05 -2.57
N VAL A 102 0.67 1.44 -1.58
CA VAL A 102 2.10 1.09 -1.55
C VAL A 102 2.27 -0.33 -1.02
N ASP A 103 1.55 -0.68 0.05
CA ASP A 103 1.70 -1.96 0.73
C ASP A 103 0.45 -2.32 1.54
N PHE A 104 0.44 -3.53 2.09
CA PHE A 104 -0.67 -4.09 2.85
C PHE A 104 -0.17 -4.77 4.14
N VAL A 105 -0.96 -4.64 5.21
CA VAL A 105 -0.70 -5.22 6.53
C VAL A 105 -1.96 -5.92 7.05
N THR A 106 -1.80 -7.13 7.57
CA THR A 106 -2.88 -7.86 8.24
C THR A 106 -3.01 -7.44 9.70
N LYS A 107 -4.22 -7.05 10.15
CA LYS A 107 -4.52 -6.73 11.55
C LYS A 107 -4.12 -7.91 12.46
N PRO A 108 -3.62 -7.64 13.68
CA PRO A 108 -3.16 -8.69 14.57
C PRO A 108 -4.37 -9.39 15.17
N GLN A 109 -4.21 -10.68 15.50
CA GLN A 109 -5.18 -11.37 16.34
C GLN A 109 -5.05 -10.83 17.77
N LEU A 110 -6.01 -9.99 18.18
CA LEU A 110 -6.06 -9.38 19.50
C LEU A 110 -6.10 -10.49 20.58
N GLY A 111 -5.03 -10.63 21.35
CA GLY A 111 -4.93 -11.63 22.43
C GLY A 111 -3.52 -12.15 22.72
N ILE A 112 -2.58 -12.00 21.78
CA ILE A 112 -1.21 -12.51 21.92
C ILE A 112 -0.24 -11.33 22.05
N ARG A 113 0.36 -11.14 23.24
CA ARG A 113 1.30 -10.02 23.51
C ARG A 113 2.50 -10.01 22.55
N GLU A 114 3.04 -11.17 22.21
CA GLU A 114 4.15 -11.31 21.25
C GLU A 114 3.73 -10.90 19.84
N GLY A 115 2.49 -11.21 19.45
CA GLY A 115 1.91 -10.79 18.17
C GLY A 115 1.81 -9.27 18.05
N MET A 116 1.55 -8.56 19.15
CA MET A 116 1.45 -7.10 19.17
C MET A 116 2.79 -6.39 18.95
N LEU A 117 3.87 -6.92 19.53
CA LEU A 117 5.22 -6.36 19.33
C LEU A 117 5.67 -6.58 17.88
N ALA A 118 5.51 -7.79 17.36
CA ALA A 118 5.81 -8.09 15.95
C ALA A 118 4.97 -7.23 15.00
N TYR A 119 3.70 -7.01 15.33
CA TYR A 119 2.81 -6.15 14.56
C TYR A 119 3.23 -4.67 14.57
N SER A 120 3.69 -4.16 15.71
CA SER A 120 4.21 -2.79 15.83
C SER A 120 5.43 -2.56 14.91
N GLU A 121 6.40 -3.47 14.94
CA GLU A 121 7.58 -3.40 14.07
C GLU A 121 7.21 -3.52 12.59
N LEU A 122 6.31 -4.45 12.26
CA LEU A 122 5.82 -4.63 10.90
C LEU A 122 5.16 -3.36 10.36
N ILE A 123 4.26 -2.72 11.11
CA ILE A 123 3.63 -1.45 10.70
C ILE A 123 4.69 -0.38 10.50
N ALA A 124 5.62 -0.24 11.44
CA ALA A 124 6.64 0.80 11.38
C ALA A 124 7.52 0.65 10.13
N GLU A 125 7.94 -0.58 9.80
CA GLU A 125 8.67 -0.87 8.58
C GLU A 125 7.87 -0.49 7.31
N LYS A 126 6.58 -0.83 7.28
CA LYS A 126 5.69 -0.54 6.15
C LYS A 126 5.45 0.96 5.98
N ILE A 127 5.28 1.70 7.08
CA ILE A 127 5.18 3.16 7.07
C ILE A 127 6.48 3.80 6.59
N ARG A 128 7.64 3.35 7.07
CA ARG A 128 8.96 3.84 6.61
C ARG A 128 9.15 3.60 5.12
N THR A 129 8.74 2.44 4.64
CA THR A 129 8.79 2.06 3.22
C THR A 129 7.86 2.97 2.40
N ALA A 130 6.62 3.17 2.85
CA ALA A 130 5.66 4.06 2.19
C ALA A 130 6.10 5.52 2.18
N ALA A 131 6.69 6.02 3.26
CA ALA A 131 7.21 7.39 3.33
C ALA A 131 8.33 7.66 2.32
N ARG A 132 9.11 6.62 1.97
CA ARG A 132 10.18 6.68 0.98
C ARG A 132 9.71 6.33 -0.44
N ALA A 133 8.51 5.78 -0.57
CA ALA A 133 7.98 5.33 -1.85
C ALA A 133 7.79 6.54 -2.77
N ARG A 134 8.41 6.47 -3.95
CA ARG A 134 8.11 7.40 -5.03
C ARG A 134 6.83 6.92 -5.67
N LEU A 135 5.72 7.58 -5.34
CA LEU A 135 4.47 7.34 -6.07
C LEU A 135 4.73 7.57 -7.55
N PRO A 136 4.30 6.66 -8.43
CA PRO A 136 4.41 6.88 -9.86
C PRO A 136 3.68 8.19 -10.17
N SER A 137 4.45 9.19 -10.63
CA SER A 137 3.86 10.37 -11.23
C SER A 137 2.91 9.87 -12.31
N ARG A 138 1.63 10.21 -12.19
CA ARG A 138 0.60 9.91 -13.18
C ARG A 138 0.82 10.68 -14.50
N THR A 139 2.05 11.08 -14.82
CA THR A 139 2.54 10.96 -16.19
C THR A 139 2.43 9.50 -16.54
N ARG A 140 1.23 9.12 -16.99
CA ARG A 140 0.90 7.92 -17.74
C ARG A 140 2.10 7.62 -18.62
N ALA A 141 3.00 6.75 -18.14
CA ALA A 141 4.03 6.21 -19.01
C ALA A 141 3.24 5.64 -20.17
N ALA A 142 3.50 6.17 -21.37
CA ALA A 142 2.89 5.64 -22.58
C ALA A 142 3.01 4.11 -22.48
N ALA A 143 1.92 3.39 -22.76
CA ALA A 143 1.94 1.94 -22.74
C ALA A 143 3.23 1.49 -23.45
N PRO A 144 4.06 0.64 -22.82
CA PRO A 144 5.35 0.29 -23.37
C PRO A 144 5.13 -0.12 -24.82
N ALA A 145 5.84 0.54 -25.75
CA ALA A 145 5.82 0.15 -27.14
C ALA A 145 6.11 -1.34 -27.19
N ILE A 146 5.22 -2.12 -27.82
CA ILE A 146 5.31 -3.57 -27.88
C ILE A 146 6.74 -3.93 -28.30
N LEU A 147 7.44 -4.73 -27.49
CA LEU A 147 8.79 -5.15 -27.81
C LEU A 147 8.70 -5.99 -29.09
N SER A 148 9.29 -5.47 -30.17
CA SER A 148 9.22 -6.08 -31.50
C SER A 148 9.81 -7.49 -31.50
N HIS A 149 9.16 -8.39 -32.23
CA HIS A 149 9.51 -9.80 -32.35
C HIS A 149 10.98 -10.02 -32.73
N THR A 150 11.79 -10.51 -31.78
CA THR A 150 13.07 -11.15 -32.07
C THR A 150 12.89 -12.65 -32.35
N PRO A 151 13.72 -13.26 -33.22
CA PRO A 151 13.68 -14.70 -33.48
C PRO A 151 13.85 -15.52 -32.20
N LEU A 152 13.25 -16.70 -32.18
CA LEU A 152 13.24 -17.63 -31.03
C LEU A 152 14.67 -17.83 -30.48
N LEU A 153 14.84 -17.43 -29.22
CA LEU A 153 16.09 -17.63 -28.49
C LEU A 153 16.21 -19.10 -28.06
N SER A 154 17.43 -19.64 -28.10
CA SER A 154 17.76 -21.00 -27.63
C SER A 154 17.22 -21.27 -26.21
N SER A 155 16.93 -22.54 -25.91
CA SER A 155 16.31 -23.06 -24.68
C SER A 155 17.03 -22.74 -23.36
N GLU A 156 18.20 -22.11 -23.41
CA GLU A 156 19.09 -21.85 -22.26
C GLU A 156 18.95 -20.45 -21.67
N LYS A 157 18.07 -19.59 -22.21
CA LYS A 157 17.92 -18.21 -21.70
C LYS A 157 16.75 -18.12 -20.70
N LEU A 158 17.09 -17.98 -19.42
CA LEU A 158 16.16 -17.75 -18.31
C LEU A 158 16.20 -16.28 -17.87
N ILE A 159 15.04 -15.69 -17.60
CA ILE A 159 14.91 -14.39 -16.93
C ILE A 159 14.29 -14.66 -15.55
N ALA A 160 15.04 -14.38 -14.48
CA ALA A 160 14.54 -14.43 -13.12
C ALA A 160 14.27 -13.00 -12.63
N ILE A 161 13.04 -12.73 -12.18
CA ILE A 161 12.64 -11.43 -11.62
C ILE A 161 12.22 -11.63 -10.17
N GLY A 162 12.93 -10.99 -9.25
CA GLY A 162 12.54 -10.89 -7.84
C GLY A 162 11.91 -9.52 -7.56
N ALA A 163 10.80 -9.49 -6.85
CA ALA A 163 10.03 -8.29 -6.59
C ALA A 163 9.51 -8.26 -5.14
N SER A 164 9.39 -7.07 -4.56
CA SER A 164 8.91 -6.84 -3.19
C SER A 164 7.79 -5.78 -3.21
N THR A 165 7.75 -4.84 -2.27
CA THR A 165 6.76 -3.74 -2.20
C THR A 165 6.74 -2.92 -3.50
N GLY A 166 5.55 -2.73 -4.10
CA GLY A 166 5.37 -2.06 -5.41
C GLY A 166 5.86 -2.88 -6.62
N GLY A 167 6.44 -4.05 -6.39
CA GLY A 167 6.99 -4.90 -7.44
C GLY A 167 5.95 -5.67 -8.25
N THR A 168 4.71 -5.80 -7.73
CA THR A 168 3.59 -6.41 -8.45
C THR A 168 3.23 -5.62 -9.71
N GLU A 169 3.10 -4.29 -9.61
CA GLU A 169 2.88 -3.42 -10.78
C GLU A 169 4.12 -3.34 -11.68
N ALA A 170 5.33 -3.36 -11.10
CA ALA A 170 6.55 -3.37 -11.89
C ALA A 170 6.68 -4.64 -12.75
N ILE A 171 6.40 -5.82 -12.18
CA ILE A 171 6.35 -7.09 -12.92
C ILE A 171 5.29 -7.02 -14.02
N ARG A 172 4.10 -6.50 -13.72
CA ARG A 172 3.05 -6.35 -14.73
C ARG A 172 3.51 -5.49 -15.91
N GLN A 173 4.15 -4.34 -15.65
CA GLN A 173 4.68 -3.47 -16.70
C GLN A 173 5.79 -4.14 -17.53
N VAL A 174 6.61 -5.00 -16.93
CA VAL A 174 7.66 -5.74 -17.63
C VAL A 174 7.09 -6.90 -18.44
N LEU A 175 6.13 -7.65 -17.90
CA LEU A 175 5.59 -8.87 -18.52
C LEU A 175 4.50 -8.60 -19.55
N GLN A 176 3.71 -7.53 -19.40
CA GLN A 176 2.60 -7.21 -20.31
C GLN A 176 3.04 -6.92 -21.76
N PRO A 177 4.15 -6.20 -22.04
CA PRO A 177 4.61 -5.97 -23.42
C PRO A 177 5.40 -7.13 -24.02
N LEU A 178 5.69 -8.20 -23.26
CA LEU A 178 6.49 -9.32 -23.79
C LEU A 178 5.70 -10.12 -24.84
N PRO A 179 6.30 -10.40 -26.01
CA PRO A 179 5.66 -11.21 -27.04
C PRO A 179 5.47 -12.66 -26.56
N ALA A 180 4.51 -13.38 -27.18
CA ALA A 180 4.22 -14.77 -26.85
C ALA A 180 5.41 -15.74 -27.05
N THR A 181 6.46 -15.31 -27.76
CA THR A 181 7.71 -16.05 -27.95
C THR A 181 8.64 -16.01 -26.73
N SER A 182 8.38 -15.15 -25.74
CA SER A 182 9.12 -15.13 -24.47
C SER A 182 8.64 -16.27 -23.56
N ARG A 183 9.50 -17.27 -23.30
CA ARG A 183 9.18 -18.37 -22.37
C ARG A 183 8.98 -17.83 -20.95
N ARG A 184 7.79 -18.09 -20.37
CA ARG A 184 7.45 -17.82 -18.97
C ARG A 184 7.58 -19.15 -18.22
N CYS A 185 8.36 -19.17 -17.14
CA CYS A 185 8.33 -20.24 -16.14
C CYS A 185 7.50 -19.77 -14.95
#